data_AF-A0A534ZWW3-F1
#
_entry.id   AF-A0A534ZWW3-F1
#
_cell.length_a   1.000
_cell.length_b   1.000
_cell.length_c   1.000
_cell.angle_alpha   90.00
_cell.angle_beta   90.00
_cell.angle_gamma   90.00
#
_symmetry.space_group_name_H-M   'P 1'
#
loop_
_entity.id
_entity.type
_entity.pdbx_description
1 polymer ?
#
loop_
_entity_poly.entity_id
_entity_poly.type
_entity_poly.pdbx_seq_one_letter_code
_entity_poly.pdbx_strand_id
1 'polypeptide(L)'
;MSEGVGPRPGGGYPVAEPPTYPGPTRERWIWTGIVVGIGLLIFGLLVFGFAGANRAPQPITVSDILAPGNSPATRFGSRQLEVVGWYVELPVPCSSTPPSIQGAGSAWLALDCPLRVLVPNQPQGALSKADLLRAGLRLAAPNGEPFPPASAPGTGTAGLEQLVFSGHFDDADAAACPANLIERCRNTLVVSSYTGLIR
;
A
#
# COMPACT_ATOMS: atom_id res chain seq x y z
N MET A 1 64.89 -27.90 -85.72
CA MET A 1 64.53 -28.99 -84.81
C MET A 1 63.61 -28.40 -83.77
N SER A 2 62.30 -28.62 -83.90
CA SER A 2 61.29 -28.13 -82.96
C SER A 2 60.64 -29.32 -82.29
N GLU A 3 60.82 -29.44 -80.97
CA GLU A 3 60.22 -30.46 -80.12
C GLU A 3 58.73 -30.16 -79.88
N GLY A 4 57.88 -31.16 -80.12
CA GLY A 4 56.45 -31.10 -79.87
C GLY A 4 56.13 -31.36 -78.41
N VAL A 5 55.47 -30.39 -77.77
CA VAL A 5 54.90 -30.53 -76.42
C VAL A 5 53.53 -31.21 -76.53
N GLY A 6 53.43 -32.45 -76.06
CA GLY A 6 52.17 -33.19 -75.96
C GLY A 6 51.27 -32.68 -74.82
N PRO A 7 49.93 -32.78 -74.95
CA PRO A 7 48.99 -32.31 -73.95
C PRO A 7 49.02 -33.18 -72.68
N ARG A 8 49.09 -32.53 -71.51
CA ARG A 8 48.97 -33.19 -70.20
C ARG A 8 47.51 -33.58 -69.92
N PRO A 9 47.25 -34.79 -69.40
CA PRO A 9 45.92 -35.18 -68.95
C PRO A 9 45.53 -34.37 -67.70
N GLY A 10 44.42 -33.62 -67.81
CA GLY A 10 43.85 -32.87 -66.70
C GLY A 10 43.28 -33.82 -65.64
N GLY A 11 43.99 -33.97 -64.53
CA GLY A 11 43.48 -34.65 -63.33
C GLY A 11 42.40 -33.81 -62.67
N GLY A 12 41.15 -34.26 -62.76
CA GLY A 12 40.05 -33.71 -61.98
C GLY A 12 40.23 -34.06 -60.49
N TYR A 13 40.25 -33.06 -59.62
CA TYR A 13 40.17 -33.28 -58.19
C TYR A 13 38.77 -33.82 -57.85
N PRO A 14 38.64 -34.89 -57.04
CA PRO A 14 37.35 -35.36 -56.60
C PRO A 14 36.67 -34.25 -55.78
N VAL A 15 35.51 -33.80 -56.26
CA VAL A 15 34.64 -32.90 -55.49
C VAL A 15 34.09 -33.72 -54.33
N ALA A 16 34.46 -33.37 -53.10
CA ALA A 16 33.91 -34.00 -51.91
C ALA A 16 32.39 -33.80 -51.89
N GLU A 17 31.63 -34.87 -51.69
CA GLU A 17 30.18 -34.79 -51.56
C GLU A 17 29.81 -33.85 -50.41
N PRO A 18 28.79 -32.98 -50.60
CA PRO A 18 28.37 -32.06 -49.55
C PRO A 18 27.90 -32.85 -48.34
N PRO A 19 28.26 -32.45 -47.11
CA PRO A 19 27.83 -33.14 -45.91
C PRO A 19 26.30 -33.16 -45.83
N THR A 20 25.74 -34.36 -45.72
CA THR A 20 24.32 -34.56 -45.45
C THR A 20 24.08 -34.33 -43.96
N TYR A 21 23.50 -33.18 -43.63
CA TYR A 21 23.05 -32.94 -42.27
C TYR A 21 21.77 -33.75 -42.01
N PRO A 22 21.74 -34.63 -41.00
CA PRO A 22 20.51 -35.28 -40.60
C PRO A 22 19.52 -34.18 -40.19
N GLY A 23 18.33 -34.23 -40.79
CA GLY A 23 17.24 -33.30 -40.48
C GLY A 23 16.92 -33.30 -38.98
N PRO A 24 16.32 -32.23 -38.45
CA PRO A 24 16.02 -32.13 -37.02
C PRO A 24 15.22 -33.33 -36.54
N THR A 25 15.76 -34.06 -35.57
CA THR A 25 15.12 -35.24 -34.99
C THR A 25 13.89 -34.83 -34.18
N ARG A 26 12.92 -35.74 -34.05
CA ARG A 26 11.69 -35.55 -33.25
C ARG A 26 12.01 -35.14 -31.80
N GLU A 27 13.10 -35.66 -31.26
CA GLU A 27 13.61 -35.33 -29.93
C GLU A 27 14.01 -33.84 -29.81
N ARG A 28 14.63 -33.28 -30.84
CA ARG A 28 15.03 -31.86 -30.87
C ARG A 28 13.81 -30.92 -30.86
N TRP A 29 12.71 -31.33 -31.48
CA TRP A 29 11.45 -30.57 -31.45
C TRP A 29 10.80 -30.57 -30.07
N ILE A 30 10.84 -31.71 -29.36
CA ILE A 30 10.31 -31.83 -27.99
C ILE A 30 11.07 -30.90 -27.05
N TRP A 31 12.41 -30.92 -27.09
CA TRP A 31 13.23 -30.04 -26.26
C TRP A 31 13.02 -28.55 -26.56
N THR A 32 12.92 -28.19 -27.84
CA THR A 32 12.59 -26.80 -28.23
C THR A 32 11.25 -26.36 -27.65
N GLY A 33 10.23 -27.21 -27.73
CA GLY A 33 8.90 -26.92 -27.17
C GLY A 33 8.93 -26.70 -25.66
N ILE A 34 9.69 -27.51 -24.92
CA ILE A 34 9.85 -27.38 -23.46
C ILE A 34 10.52 -26.04 -23.11
N VAL A 35 11.61 -25.69 -23.79
CA VAL A 35 12.34 -24.43 -23.52
C VAL A 35 11.46 -23.21 -23.79
N VAL A 36 10.72 -23.21 -24.90
CA VAL A 36 9.78 -22.13 -25.24
C VAL A 36 8.66 -22.04 -24.22
N GLY A 37 8.10 -23.19 -23.79
CA GLY A 37 7.05 -23.23 -22.77
C GLY A 37 7.50 -22.67 -21.42
N ILE A 38 8.69 -23.04 -20.96
CA ILE A 38 9.28 -22.51 -19.72
C ILE A 38 9.55 -21.01 -19.86
N GLY A 39 10.11 -20.57 -21.00
CA GLY A 39 10.36 -19.15 -21.27
C GLY A 39 9.09 -18.30 -21.22
N LEU A 40 8.01 -18.77 -21.84
CA LEU A 40 6.70 -18.11 -21.81
C LEU A 40 6.09 -18.07 -20.41
N LEU A 41 6.22 -19.15 -19.64
CA LEU A 41 5.76 -19.21 -18.25
C LEU A 41 6.48 -18.17 -17.38
N ILE A 42 7.81 -18.13 -17.43
CA ILE A 42 8.63 -17.17 -16.66
C ILE A 42 8.29 -15.74 -17.09
N PHE A 43 8.20 -15.48 -18.39
CA PHE A 43 7.82 -14.17 -18.90
C PHE A 43 6.42 -13.75 -18.43
N GLY A 44 5.44 -14.67 -18.44
CA GLY A 44 4.12 -14.44 -17.88
C GLY A 44 4.18 -14.08 -16.40
N LEU A 45 4.89 -14.88 -15.59
CA LEU A 45 5.06 -14.61 -14.16
C LEU A 45 5.71 -13.25 -13.90
N LEU A 46 6.69 -12.84 -14.72
CA LEU A 46 7.32 -11.53 -14.60
C LEU A 46 6.35 -10.40 -14.97
N VAL A 47 5.66 -10.48 -16.10
CA VAL A 47 4.75 -9.42 -16.55
C VAL A 47 3.55 -9.26 -15.61
N PHE A 48 2.91 -10.36 -15.22
CA PHE A 48 1.76 -10.33 -14.31
C PHE A 48 2.18 -10.06 -12.86
N GLY A 49 3.35 -10.54 -12.45
CA GLY A 49 3.91 -10.26 -11.12
C GLY A 49 4.32 -8.79 -10.95
N PHE A 50 4.96 -8.17 -11.95
CA PHE A 50 5.37 -6.77 -11.87
C PHE A 50 4.22 -5.78 -12.05
N ALA A 51 3.22 -6.10 -12.87
CA ALA A 51 2.07 -5.21 -13.07
C ALA A 51 1.22 -5.05 -11.79
N GLY A 52 1.26 -6.03 -10.87
CA GLY A 52 0.59 -5.97 -9.57
C GLY A 52 1.48 -5.58 -8.39
N ALA A 53 2.80 -5.55 -8.56
CA ALA A 53 3.73 -5.29 -7.46
C ALA A 53 3.90 -3.79 -7.20
N ASN A 54 3.33 -3.34 -6.08
CA ASN A 54 3.83 -2.22 -5.27
C ASN A 54 3.74 -0.82 -5.89
N ARG A 55 2.54 -0.41 -6.34
CA ARG A 55 2.23 1.01 -6.15
C ARG A 55 2.02 1.21 -4.66
N ALA A 56 3.00 1.80 -3.99
CA ALA A 56 2.79 2.34 -2.65
C ALA A 56 1.48 3.14 -2.69
N PRO A 57 0.54 2.89 -1.76
CA PRO A 57 -0.68 3.67 -1.69
C PRO A 57 -0.29 5.14 -1.72
N GLN A 58 -0.81 5.93 -2.66
CA GLN A 58 -0.56 7.37 -2.60
C GLN A 58 -1.26 7.90 -1.35
N PRO A 59 -0.54 8.59 -0.44
CA PRO A 59 -1.15 9.11 0.78
C PRO A 59 -2.28 10.09 0.43
N ILE A 60 -3.43 9.89 1.05
CA ILE A 60 -4.61 10.76 0.91
C ILE A 60 -4.54 11.83 1.99
N THR A 61 -4.82 13.09 1.65
CA THR A 61 -4.80 14.16 2.64
C THR A 61 -6.04 14.11 3.53
N VAL A 62 -5.94 14.58 4.78
CA VAL A 62 -7.10 14.77 5.66
C VAL A 62 -8.18 15.62 5.00
N SER A 63 -7.80 16.67 4.26
CA SER A 63 -8.76 17.51 3.53
C SER A 63 -9.58 16.74 2.50
N ASP A 64 -8.98 15.78 1.79
CA ASP A 64 -9.70 14.96 0.80
C ASP A 64 -10.66 13.97 1.45
N ILE A 65 -10.30 13.47 2.62
CA ILE A 65 -11.16 12.59 3.43
C ILE A 65 -12.36 13.37 3.97
N LEU A 66 -12.12 14.58 4.50
CA LEU A 66 -13.13 15.47 5.05
C LEU A 66 -13.89 16.28 3.99
N ALA A 67 -13.57 16.10 2.70
CA ALA A 67 -14.26 16.79 1.62
C ALA A 67 -15.78 16.56 1.69
N PRO A 68 -16.59 17.59 1.42
CA PRO A 68 -18.04 17.51 1.52
C PRO A 68 -18.61 16.42 0.60
N GLY A 69 -19.60 15.68 1.09
CA GLY A 69 -20.24 14.58 0.35
C GLY A 69 -20.51 13.37 1.26
N ASN A 70 -20.21 12.18 0.74
CA ASN A 70 -20.38 10.92 1.47
C ASN A 70 -19.38 10.81 2.64
N SER A 71 -19.80 10.13 3.70
CA SER A 71 -18.95 9.88 4.87
C SER A 71 -17.70 9.06 4.51
N PRO A 72 -16.57 9.22 5.23
CA PRO A 72 -15.36 8.42 4.99
C PRO A 72 -15.61 6.91 4.95
N ALA A 73 -16.45 6.40 5.86
CA ALA A 73 -16.87 4.99 5.87
C ALA A 73 -17.53 4.57 4.56
N THR A 74 -18.40 5.41 4.00
CA THR A 74 -19.09 5.11 2.75
C THR A 74 -18.16 5.16 1.54
N ARG A 75 -17.21 6.10 1.52
CA ARG A 75 -16.29 6.30 0.37
C ARG A 75 -15.18 5.27 0.33
N PHE A 76 -14.71 4.85 1.50
CA PHE A 76 -13.49 4.07 1.64
C PHE A 76 -13.72 2.69 2.23
N GLY A 77 -14.75 2.51 3.08
CA GLY A 77 -15.03 1.25 3.75
C GLY A 77 -13.82 0.72 4.51
N SER A 78 -13.71 -0.61 4.59
CA SER A 78 -12.65 -1.34 5.29
C SER A 78 -11.34 -1.45 4.51
N ARG A 79 -11.15 -0.65 3.45
CA ARG A 79 -9.90 -0.70 2.67
C ARG A 79 -8.77 -0.03 3.43
N GLN A 80 -7.58 -0.63 3.38
CA GLN A 80 -6.38 -0.01 3.91
C GLN A 80 -6.06 1.28 3.13
N LEU A 81 -5.79 2.35 3.87
CA LEU A 81 -5.43 3.67 3.36
C LEU A 81 -4.16 4.16 4.04
N GLU A 82 -3.44 5.02 3.33
CA GLU A 82 -2.43 5.89 3.91
C GLU A 82 -3.01 7.30 3.97
N VAL A 83 -3.00 7.90 5.15
CA VAL A 83 -3.59 9.21 5.42
C VAL A 83 -2.52 10.14 5.96
N VAL A 84 -2.30 11.25 5.26
CA VAL A 84 -1.32 12.27 5.66
C VAL A 84 -2.00 13.45 6.33
N GLY A 85 -1.49 13.84 7.51
CA GLY A 85 -2.00 14.99 8.25
C GLY A 85 -1.13 15.35 9.45
N TRP A 86 -1.50 16.45 10.11
CA TRP A 86 -0.85 16.90 11.34
C TRP A 86 -1.47 16.21 12.55
N TYR A 87 -0.66 15.47 13.30
CA TYR A 87 -1.13 14.73 14.48
C TYR A 87 -1.33 15.64 15.69
N VAL A 88 -2.49 15.53 16.33
CA VAL A 88 -2.82 16.21 17.57
C VAL A 88 -3.43 15.21 18.54
N GLU A 89 -2.89 15.17 19.76
CA GLU A 89 -3.47 14.44 20.89
C GLU A 89 -3.91 15.43 21.97
N LEU A 90 -5.15 15.31 22.41
CA LEU A 90 -5.68 16.03 23.56
C LEU A 90 -5.78 15.05 24.74
N PRO A 91 -4.90 15.17 25.75
CA PRO A 91 -4.92 14.30 26.92
C PRO A 91 -6.07 14.72 27.85
N VAL A 92 -7.28 14.31 27.50
CA VAL A 92 -8.46 14.49 28.34
C VAL A 92 -8.64 13.19 29.14
N PRO A 93 -8.79 13.22 30.47
CA PRO A 93 -9.09 12.02 31.23
C PRO A 93 -10.47 11.49 30.84
N CYS A 94 -10.58 10.18 30.58
CA CYS A 94 -11.89 9.54 30.43
C CYS A 94 -12.69 9.68 31.73
N SER A 95 -13.67 10.57 31.75
CA SER A 95 -14.64 10.63 32.84
C SER A 95 -15.59 9.43 32.71
N SER A 96 -15.18 8.29 33.28
CA SER A 96 -15.85 6.98 33.28
C SER A 96 -16.09 6.34 31.90
N THR A 97 -15.81 5.03 31.81
CA THR A 97 -16.23 4.21 30.67
C THR A 97 -17.77 4.25 30.60
N PRO A 98 -18.38 4.68 29.49
CA PRO A 98 -19.83 4.71 29.39
C PRO A 98 -20.43 3.32 29.66
N PRO A 99 -21.50 3.19 30.47
CA PRO A 99 -22.11 1.91 30.81
C PRO A 99 -22.70 1.17 29.60
N SER A 100 -22.85 1.84 28.46
CA SER A 100 -23.38 1.32 27.20
C SER A 100 -22.35 0.58 26.34
N ILE A 101 -21.08 0.56 26.71
CA ILE A 101 -20.04 -0.22 26.03
C ILE A 101 -20.08 -1.66 26.56
N GLN A 102 -21.16 -2.39 26.27
CA GLN A 102 -21.27 -3.82 26.55
C GLN A 102 -20.74 -4.61 25.35
N GLY A 103 -19.43 -4.76 25.32
CA GLY A 103 -18.69 -5.48 24.29
C GLY A 103 -17.22 -5.11 24.43
N ALA A 104 -16.44 -5.94 25.14
CA ALA A 104 -15.04 -5.66 25.40
C ALA A 104 -14.21 -5.41 24.12
N GLY A 105 -14.71 -5.88 22.97
CA GLY A 105 -14.11 -5.68 21.65
C GLY A 105 -14.21 -4.28 21.07
N SER A 106 -15.29 -3.51 21.28
CA SER A 106 -15.50 -2.20 20.60
C SER A 106 -15.27 -0.98 21.50
N ALA A 107 -14.93 -1.22 22.77
CA ALA A 107 -14.76 -0.16 23.77
C ALA A 107 -13.78 0.90 23.33
N TRP A 108 -12.61 0.48 22.85
CA TRP A 108 -11.54 1.35 22.38
C TRP A 108 -11.98 2.30 21.25
N LEU A 109 -12.90 1.86 20.39
CA LEU A 109 -13.40 2.66 19.25
C LEU A 109 -14.46 3.67 19.68
N ALA A 110 -15.28 3.32 20.67
CA ALA A 110 -16.31 4.20 21.22
C ALA A 110 -15.75 5.24 22.22
N LEU A 111 -14.58 5.01 22.82
CA LEU A 111 -13.95 5.88 23.81
C LEU A 111 -13.57 7.25 23.23
N ASP A 112 -13.97 8.32 23.91
CA ASP A 112 -13.70 9.70 23.51
C ASP A 112 -12.37 10.27 24.02
N CYS A 113 -11.60 9.52 24.80
CA CYS A 113 -10.29 9.96 25.29
C CYS A 113 -9.24 8.83 25.37
N PRO A 114 -7.93 9.14 25.24
CA PRO A 114 -7.40 10.44 24.79
C PRO A 114 -7.88 10.75 23.37
N LEU A 115 -8.21 12.01 23.08
CA LEU A 115 -8.72 12.38 21.76
C LEU A 115 -7.53 12.54 20.82
N ARG A 116 -7.44 11.65 19.83
CA ARG A 116 -6.39 11.66 18.81
C ARG A 116 -6.99 12.00 17.46
N VAL A 117 -6.39 12.97 16.79
CA VAL A 117 -6.96 13.56 15.57
C VAL A 117 -5.83 13.92 14.59
N LEU A 118 -6.07 13.67 13.30
CA LEU A 118 -5.32 14.29 12.22
C LEU A 118 -6.03 15.55 11.74
N VAL A 119 -5.32 16.66 11.66
CA VAL A 119 -5.85 17.92 11.09
C VAL A 119 -5.15 18.25 9.77
N PRO A 120 -5.83 18.91 8.81
CA PRO A 120 -5.25 19.22 7.51
C PRO A 120 -4.17 20.29 7.58
N ASN A 121 -4.28 21.22 8.53
CA ASN A 121 -3.38 22.36 8.68
C ASN A 121 -2.73 22.37 10.06
N GLN A 122 -1.48 22.84 10.14
CA GLN A 122 -0.77 22.97 11.40
C GLN A 122 -1.54 23.90 12.37
N PRO A 123 -1.90 23.42 13.57
CA PRO A 123 -2.54 24.27 14.59
C PRO A 123 -1.65 25.46 14.96
N GLN A 124 -2.22 26.67 14.95
CA GLN A 124 -1.51 27.91 15.32
C GLN A 124 -1.69 28.30 16.80
N GLY A 125 -2.37 27.47 17.60
CA GLY A 125 -2.67 27.73 19.00
C GLY A 125 -3.34 26.55 19.70
N ALA A 126 -3.77 26.77 20.95
CA ALA A 126 -4.52 25.77 21.69
C ALA A 126 -5.88 25.51 21.01
N LEU A 127 -6.13 24.25 20.64
CA LEU A 127 -7.40 23.83 20.04
C LEU A 127 -8.31 23.20 21.10
N SER A 128 -9.60 23.56 21.06
CA SER A 128 -10.59 22.90 21.90
C SER A 128 -10.96 21.51 21.36
N LYS A 129 -11.51 20.65 22.22
CA LYS A 129 -12.06 19.34 21.81
C LYS A 129 -13.08 19.48 20.67
N ALA A 130 -13.95 20.49 20.75
CA ALA A 130 -14.98 20.72 19.75
C ALA A 130 -14.39 21.14 18.39
N ASP A 131 -13.32 21.91 18.38
CA ASP A 131 -12.65 22.34 17.15
C ASP A 131 -11.95 21.16 16.47
N LEU A 132 -11.27 20.31 17.25
CA LEU A 132 -10.62 19.10 16.75
C LEU A 132 -11.64 18.11 16.15
N LEU A 133 -12.77 17.89 16.81
CA LEU A 133 -13.83 17.02 16.30
C LEU A 133 -14.51 17.56 15.04
N ARG A 134 -14.52 18.88 14.85
CA ARG A 134 -15.13 19.53 13.68
C ARG A 134 -14.18 19.56 12.49
N ALA A 135 -12.91 19.88 12.74
CA ALA A 135 -11.93 20.18 11.69
C ALA A 135 -11.00 19.02 11.36
N GLY A 136 -11.00 17.95 12.16
CA GLY A 136 -10.04 16.87 12.02
C GLY A 136 -10.67 15.49 11.93
N LEU A 137 -9.83 14.56 11.46
CA LEU A 137 -10.12 13.15 11.34
C LEU A 137 -9.76 12.43 12.64
N ARG A 138 -10.74 11.83 13.30
CA ARG A 138 -10.52 11.06 14.53
C ARG A 138 -9.74 9.78 14.25
N LEU A 139 -8.83 9.45 15.16
CA LEU A 139 -8.03 8.23 15.15
C LEU A 139 -8.37 7.34 16.35
N ALA A 140 -8.37 6.03 16.14
CA ALA A 140 -8.47 5.04 17.20
C ALA A 140 -7.62 3.82 16.87
N ALA A 141 -7.25 3.03 17.88
CA ALA A 141 -6.59 1.74 17.68
C ALA A 141 -6.91 0.78 18.84
N PRO A 142 -7.03 -0.54 18.60
CA PRO A 142 -7.49 -1.53 19.58
C PRO A 142 -6.76 -1.54 20.93
N ASN A 143 -5.47 -1.21 20.93
CA ASN A 143 -4.63 -1.23 22.13
C ASN A 143 -4.05 0.14 22.49
N GLY A 144 -4.51 1.23 21.86
CA GLY A 144 -3.91 2.55 22.02
C GLY A 144 -2.49 2.68 21.45
N GLU A 145 -2.01 1.65 20.77
CA GLU A 145 -0.87 1.62 19.85
C GLU A 145 -1.44 1.47 18.44
N PRO A 146 -0.87 2.09 17.39
CA PRO A 146 0.46 2.70 17.34
C PRO A 146 0.32 4.22 17.21
N PHE A 147 0.46 4.95 18.31
CA PHE A 147 0.47 6.41 18.26
C PHE A 147 1.83 6.94 18.70
N PRO A 148 2.33 8.01 18.07
CA PRO A 148 3.51 8.68 18.57
C PRO A 148 3.23 9.26 19.97
N PRO A 149 4.29 9.49 20.78
CA PRO A 149 4.13 10.11 22.09
C PRO A 149 3.47 11.50 21.98
N ALA A 150 2.69 11.86 22.98
CA ALA A 150 1.99 13.15 23.01
C ALA A 150 2.97 14.33 22.98
N SER A 151 2.75 15.29 22.08
CA SER A 151 3.47 16.57 22.07
C SER A 151 2.95 17.48 23.20
N ALA A 152 3.85 18.19 23.88
CA ALA A 152 3.47 19.09 24.97
C ALA A 152 2.58 20.25 24.48
N PRO A 153 1.47 20.59 25.17
CA PRO A 153 0.68 21.77 24.85
C PRO A 153 1.51 23.06 25.02
N GLY A 154 1.49 23.95 24.02
CA GLY A 154 2.04 25.31 24.15
C GLY A 154 3.54 25.47 23.88
N THR A 155 4.29 24.42 23.55
CA THR A 155 5.62 24.58 22.96
C THR A 155 5.46 24.93 21.49
N GLY A 156 5.40 26.23 21.19
CA GLY A 156 5.40 26.72 19.81
C GLY A 156 6.42 25.93 18.97
N THR A 157 5.93 25.27 17.92
CA THR A 157 6.70 24.54 16.89
C THR A 157 7.46 23.24 17.24
N ALA A 158 7.07 22.41 18.24
CA ALA A 158 7.73 21.09 18.42
C ALA A 158 6.77 19.98 18.89
N GLY A 159 6.61 18.80 18.26
CA GLY A 159 7.23 18.18 17.08
C GLY A 159 6.16 17.74 16.07
N LEU A 160 5.54 18.75 15.43
CA LEU A 160 4.48 18.61 14.46
C LEU A 160 5.12 18.25 13.11
N GLU A 161 5.43 16.99 12.87
CA GLU A 161 5.62 16.51 11.51
C GLU A 161 4.26 16.07 10.96
N GLN A 162 4.05 16.27 9.66
CA GLN A 162 3.01 15.52 9.01
C GLN A 162 3.38 14.03 9.14
N LEU A 163 2.43 13.24 9.59
CA LEU A 163 2.59 11.80 9.71
C LEU A 163 1.71 11.13 8.68
N VAL A 164 2.18 9.99 8.19
CA VAL A 164 1.37 9.10 7.35
C VAL A 164 0.87 7.99 8.24
N PHE A 165 -0.44 8.00 8.50
CA PHE A 165 -1.11 6.94 9.24
C PHE A 165 -1.67 5.92 8.26
N SER A 166 -1.36 4.65 8.50
CA SER A 166 -1.96 3.54 7.79
C SER A 166 -3.14 3.02 8.60
N GLY A 167 -4.33 3.03 8.01
CA GLY A 167 -5.53 2.52 8.67
C GLY A 167 -6.70 2.26 7.73
N HIS A 168 -7.86 1.98 8.28
CA HIS A 168 -9.12 1.80 7.54
C HIS A 168 -10.30 2.46 8.26
N PHE A 169 -11.38 2.64 7.52
CA PHE A 169 -12.68 3.06 8.05
C PHE A 169 -13.60 1.84 8.16
N ASP A 170 -14.81 2.04 8.70
CA ASP A 170 -15.86 1.01 8.75
C ASP A 170 -15.37 -0.33 9.34
N ASP A 171 -14.66 -0.24 10.47
CA ASP A 171 -14.15 -1.41 11.19
C ASP A 171 -15.30 -2.31 11.65
N ALA A 172 -15.07 -3.63 11.68
CA ALA A 172 -16.07 -4.60 12.09
C ALA A 172 -16.61 -4.34 13.51
N ASP A 173 -15.78 -3.82 14.41
CA ASP A 173 -16.16 -3.47 15.77
C ASP A 173 -17.08 -2.23 15.83
N ALA A 174 -17.18 -1.44 14.75
CA ALA A 174 -18.08 -0.29 14.69
C ALA A 174 -19.56 -0.70 14.77
N ALA A 175 -19.91 -1.91 14.32
CA ALA A 175 -21.27 -2.46 14.44
C ALA A 175 -21.65 -2.75 15.91
N ALA A 176 -20.65 -2.95 16.78
CA ALA A 176 -20.83 -3.14 18.21
C ALA A 176 -20.73 -1.83 19.01
N CYS A 177 -20.66 -0.67 18.35
CA CYS A 177 -20.76 0.62 19.02
C CYS A 177 -22.21 0.91 19.46
N PRO A 178 -22.43 1.69 20.53
CA PRO A 178 -23.76 2.17 20.91
C PRO A 178 -24.46 2.84 19.73
N ALA A 179 -25.78 2.67 19.59
CA ALA A 179 -26.54 3.11 18.42
C ALA A 179 -26.33 4.60 18.06
N ASN A 180 -26.20 5.47 19.07
CA ASN A 180 -25.94 6.91 18.90
C ASN A 180 -24.50 7.25 18.47
N LEU A 181 -23.59 6.26 18.47
CA LEU A 181 -22.17 6.40 18.17
C LEU A 181 -21.73 5.60 16.94
N ILE A 182 -22.57 4.73 16.37
CA ILE A 182 -22.23 3.86 15.23
C ILE A 182 -21.59 4.68 14.10
N GLU A 183 -22.24 5.76 13.66
CA GLU A 183 -21.69 6.58 12.58
C GLU A 183 -20.34 7.20 12.94
N ARG A 184 -20.13 7.59 14.19
CA ARG A 184 -18.82 8.09 14.63
C ARG A 184 -17.76 7.00 14.59
N CYS A 185 -18.09 5.78 15.05
CA CYS A 185 -17.18 4.65 15.02
C CYS A 185 -16.80 4.26 13.59
N ARG A 186 -17.79 4.18 12.69
CA ARG A 186 -17.56 3.85 11.27
C ARG A 186 -16.67 4.89 10.58
N ASN A 187 -16.81 6.16 10.93
CA ASN A 187 -16.04 7.27 10.36
C ASN A 187 -14.74 7.60 11.11
N THR A 188 -14.35 6.80 12.11
CA THR A 188 -13.06 6.90 12.78
C THR A 188 -12.03 6.10 11.99
N LEU A 189 -10.86 6.68 11.76
CA LEU A 189 -9.75 5.94 11.15
C LEU A 189 -9.15 5.00 12.21
N VAL A 190 -9.31 3.70 11.99
CA VAL A 190 -8.67 2.66 12.81
C VAL A 190 -7.25 2.49 12.32
N VAL A 191 -6.30 2.87 13.17
CA VAL A 191 -4.88 2.94 12.81
C VAL A 191 -4.19 1.60 13.07
N SER A 192 -3.49 1.11 12.05
CA SER A 192 -2.68 -0.11 12.08
C SER A 192 -1.19 0.18 12.23
N SER A 193 -0.71 1.29 11.66
CA SER A 193 0.69 1.75 11.79
C SER A 193 0.79 3.24 11.46
N TYR A 194 1.94 3.85 11.75
CA TYR A 194 2.28 5.18 11.28
C TYR A 194 3.74 5.24 10.86
N THR A 195 4.05 6.15 9.94
CA THR A 195 5.41 6.51 9.56
C THR A 195 5.57 8.03 9.64
N GLY A 196 6.72 8.48 10.14
CA GLY A 196 7.13 9.87 9.97
C GLY A 196 7.37 10.16 8.50
N LEU A 197 7.05 11.37 8.04
CA LEU A 197 7.51 11.84 6.74
C LEU A 197 9.04 11.98 6.79
N ILE A 198 9.74 10.96 6.29
CA ILE A 198 11.18 11.06 6.01
C ILE A 198 11.33 12.12 4.92
N ARG A 199 12.03 13.20 5.25
CA ARG A 199 12.36 14.32 4.34
C ARG A 199 13.11 13.86 3.09
#